data_AF-A0A951HB12-F1
#
_entry.id   AF-A0A951HB12-F1
#
_cell.length_a   1.000
_cell.length_b   1.000
_cell.length_c   1.000
_cell.angle_alpha   90.00
_cell.angle_beta   90.00
_cell.angle_gamma   90.00
#
_symmetry.space_group_name_H-M   'P 1'
#
loop_
_entity.id
_entity.type
_entity.pdbx_description
1 polymer ?
#
loop_
_entity_poly.entity_id
_entity_poly.type
_entity_poly.pdbx_seq_one_letter_code
_entity_poly.pdbx_strand_id
1 'polypeptide(L)'
;MPRPSKTEQVRRKYLKTSCRARGREERTNPDDIAEFLSLTHDPDARVRREAVQCLCPCHVQTNHPGVWDRLLEMVTDPDLKVRATVLHTLGDGSPRAREAEVVAAIEKIYHEPDLKLRRHVRQLLASYRRQGNINVL
;
A
#
# COMPACT_ATOMS: atom_id res chain seq x y z
N MET A 1 -26.30 -24.37 -5.20
CA MET A 1 -25.43 -23.34 -4.61
C MET A 1 -25.64 -22.04 -5.36
N PRO A 2 -26.00 -20.91 -4.70
CA PRO A 2 -26.15 -19.62 -5.37
C PRO A 2 -24.81 -19.13 -5.92
N ARG A 3 -24.83 -18.43 -7.06
CA ARG A 3 -23.61 -17.86 -7.65
C ARG A 3 -23.08 -16.72 -6.76
N PRO A 4 -21.78 -16.68 -6.45
CA PRO A 4 -21.21 -15.61 -5.62
C PRO A 4 -21.38 -14.24 -6.28
N SER A 5 -21.50 -13.18 -5.47
CA SER A 5 -21.62 -11.80 -5.96
C SER A 5 -20.40 -11.39 -6.79
N LYS A 6 -20.53 -10.37 -7.66
CA LYS A 6 -19.40 -9.85 -8.44
C LYS A 6 -18.21 -9.50 -7.53
N THR A 7 -18.46 -8.77 -6.44
CA THR A 7 -17.44 -8.41 -5.44
C THR A 7 -16.77 -9.63 -4.81
N GLU A 8 -17.50 -10.70 -4.56
CA GLU A 8 -16.96 -11.92 -3.95
C GLU A 8 -16.13 -12.75 -4.94
N GLN A 9 -16.51 -12.76 -6.22
CA GLN A 9 -15.68 -13.34 -7.29
C GLN A 9 -14.36 -12.58 -7.42
N VAL A 10 -14.42 -11.26 -7.35
CA VAL A 10 -13.26 -10.37 -7.38
C VAL A 10 -12.34 -10.62 -6.17
N ARG A 11 -12.89 -10.61 -4.95
CA ARG A 11 -12.16 -10.99 -3.73
C ARG A 11 -11.43 -12.32 -3.91
N ARG A 12 -12.12 -13.33 -4.44
CA ARG A 12 -11.59 -14.69 -4.62
C ARG A 12 -10.55 -14.78 -5.73
N LYS A 13 -10.66 -13.96 -6.78
CA LYS A 13 -9.66 -13.82 -7.85
C LYS A 13 -8.36 -13.28 -7.26
N TYR A 14 -8.40 -12.17 -6.52
CA TYR A 14 -7.20 -11.49 -6.05
C TYR A 14 -6.57 -12.10 -4.78
N LEU A 15 -7.36 -12.73 -3.90
CA LEU A 15 -6.79 -13.56 -2.81
C LEU A 15 -5.97 -14.77 -3.30
N LYS A 16 -6.23 -15.24 -4.53
CA LYS A 16 -5.47 -16.32 -5.17
C LYS A 16 -4.30 -15.82 -6.00
N THR A 17 -4.36 -14.56 -6.44
CA THR A 17 -3.39 -13.92 -7.33
C THR A 17 -2.63 -12.90 -6.50
N SER A 18 -1.71 -13.36 -5.65
CA SER A 18 -0.83 -12.41 -4.98
C SER A 18 -0.01 -11.72 -6.07
N CYS A 19 0.12 -10.40 -6.05
CA CYS A 19 1.11 -9.70 -6.89
C CYS A 19 2.57 -10.20 -6.64
N ARG A 20 2.76 -11.06 -5.63
CA ARG A 20 3.96 -11.86 -5.31
C ARG A 20 4.11 -13.20 -6.03
N ALA A 21 3.22 -13.58 -6.94
CA ALA A 21 3.22 -14.94 -7.47
C ALA A 21 4.41 -15.19 -8.41
N ARG A 22 5.48 -15.81 -7.86
CA ARG A 22 6.54 -16.59 -8.55
C ARG A 22 7.83 -15.85 -8.98
N GLY A 23 8.35 -14.93 -8.17
CA GLY A 23 9.71 -14.41 -8.39
C GLY A 23 9.92 -13.64 -9.70
N ARG A 24 8.82 -13.25 -10.35
CA ARG A 24 8.73 -12.20 -11.36
C ARG A 24 7.60 -11.29 -10.90
N GLU A 25 7.87 -10.01 -10.78
CA GLU A 25 6.86 -9.01 -10.45
C GLU A 25 5.85 -8.98 -11.60
N GLU A 26 4.63 -9.46 -11.35
CA GLU A 26 3.55 -9.33 -12.31
C GLU A 26 3.08 -7.87 -12.27
N ARG A 27 3.10 -7.22 -13.44
CA ARG A 27 2.70 -5.84 -13.59
C ARG A 27 1.20 -5.72 -13.39
N THR A 28 0.78 -4.76 -12.59
CA THR A 28 -0.65 -4.44 -12.45
C THR A 28 -1.15 -3.86 -13.78
N ASN A 29 -2.20 -4.47 -14.33
CA ASN A 29 -2.87 -3.92 -15.49
C ASN A 29 -3.49 -2.57 -15.11
N PRO A 30 -3.24 -1.47 -15.86
CA PRO A 30 -3.86 -0.17 -15.57
C PRO A 30 -5.39 -0.22 -15.42
N ASP A 31 -6.06 -1.09 -16.17
CA ASP A 31 -7.53 -1.24 -16.10
C ASP A 31 -8.01 -1.79 -14.75
N ASP A 32 -7.15 -2.53 -14.03
CA ASP A 32 -7.47 -3.13 -12.73
C ASP A 32 -7.26 -2.14 -11.57
N ILE A 33 -6.62 -0.97 -11.80
CA ILE A 33 -6.31 0.00 -10.73
C ILE A 33 -7.58 0.47 -10.01
N ALA A 34 -8.65 0.77 -10.77
CA ALA A 34 -9.92 1.19 -10.19
C ALA A 34 -10.56 0.10 -9.31
N GLU A 35 -10.41 -1.16 -9.72
CA GLU A 35 -10.90 -2.31 -8.97
C GLU A 35 -10.10 -2.50 -7.67
N PHE A 36 -8.77 -2.44 -7.74
CA PHE A 36 -7.93 -2.49 -6.54
C PHE A 36 -8.20 -1.34 -5.59
N LEU A 37 -8.40 -0.11 -6.09
CA LEU A 37 -8.82 1.03 -5.28
C LEU A 37 -10.14 0.74 -4.55
N SER A 38 -11.11 0.13 -5.22
CA SER A 38 -12.35 -0.30 -4.56
C SER A 38 -12.09 -1.34 -3.46
N LEU A 39 -11.19 -2.30 -3.69
CA LEU A 39 -10.85 -3.35 -2.72
C LEU A 39 -10.09 -2.83 -1.49
N THR A 40 -9.48 -1.64 -1.55
CA THR A 40 -8.91 -1.00 -0.36
C THR A 40 -9.96 -0.58 0.68
N HIS A 41 -11.26 -0.64 0.37
CA HIS A 41 -12.36 -0.38 1.28
C HIS A 41 -13.00 -1.66 1.83
N ASP A 42 -12.44 -2.82 1.50
CA ASP A 42 -13.03 -4.10 1.89
C ASP A 42 -13.03 -4.28 3.42
N PRO A 43 -14.09 -4.86 4.01
CA PRO A 43 -14.08 -5.20 5.44
C PRO A 43 -12.98 -6.20 5.81
N ASP A 44 -12.56 -7.10 4.92
CA ASP A 44 -11.48 -8.05 5.18
C ASP A 44 -10.11 -7.39 4.99
N ALA A 45 -9.34 -7.31 6.08
CA ALA A 45 -7.99 -6.74 6.08
C ALA A 45 -7.03 -7.46 5.13
N ARG A 46 -7.24 -8.76 4.86
CA ARG A 46 -6.42 -9.49 3.89
C ARG A 46 -6.67 -8.98 2.48
N VAL A 47 -7.92 -8.70 2.12
CA VAL A 47 -8.28 -8.15 0.82
C VAL A 47 -7.69 -6.74 0.67
N ARG A 48 -7.85 -5.88 1.69
CA ARG A 48 -7.24 -4.54 1.69
C ARG A 48 -5.72 -4.60 1.51
N ARG A 49 -5.05 -5.49 2.24
CA ARG A 49 -3.59 -5.68 2.16
C ARG A 49 -3.15 -6.09 0.75
N GLU A 50 -3.77 -7.10 0.16
CA GLU A 50 -3.42 -7.55 -1.20
C GLU A 50 -3.69 -6.45 -2.23
N ALA A 51 -4.77 -5.69 -2.07
CA ALA A 51 -5.06 -4.53 -2.92
C ALA A 51 -3.96 -3.46 -2.83
N VAL A 52 -3.56 -3.05 -1.62
CA VAL A 52 -2.44 -2.11 -1.42
C VAL A 52 -1.16 -2.65 -2.04
N GLN A 53 -0.89 -3.93 -1.87
CA GLN A 53 0.30 -4.56 -2.44
C GLN A 53 0.30 -4.48 -3.98
N CYS A 54 -0.84 -4.76 -4.64
CA CYS A 54 -0.97 -4.63 -6.09
C CYS A 54 -0.98 -3.17 -6.59
N LEU A 55 -1.26 -2.21 -5.70
CA LEU A 55 -1.17 -0.78 -5.97
C LEU A 55 0.24 -0.20 -5.73
N CYS A 56 1.20 -1.02 -5.30
CA CYS A 56 2.57 -0.57 -5.05
C CYS A 56 3.24 -0.13 -6.37
N PRO A 57 4.08 0.93 -6.37
CA PRO A 57 4.75 1.42 -7.57
C PRO A 57 5.57 0.36 -8.31
N CYS A 58 6.12 -0.63 -7.61
CA CYS A 58 6.81 -1.77 -8.21
C CYS A 58 5.91 -2.56 -9.20
N HIS A 59 4.60 -2.60 -8.97
CA HIS A 59 3.62 -3.28 -9.84
C HIS A 59 2.92 -2.32 -10.80
N VAL A 60 2.53 -1.14 -10.33
CA VAL A 60 1.75 -0.17 -11.11
C VAL A 60 2.61 0.55 -12.16
N GLN A 61 3.87 0.87 -11.83
CA GLN A 61 4.84 1.55 -12.70
C GLN A 61 4.34 2.85 -13.35
N THR A 62 3.29 3.45 -12.79
CA THR A 62 2.74 4.74 -13.22
C THR A 62 2.34 5.53 -11.98
N ASN A 63 2.42 6.86 -12.09
CA ASN A 63 1.99 7.75 -11.02
C ASN A 63 0.48 7.98 -11.12
N HIS A 64 -0.31 7.26 -10.33
CA HIS A 64 -1.76 7.42 -10.28
C HIS A 64 -2.17 8.25 -9.04
N PRO A 65 -2.67 9.49 -9.19
CA PRO A 65 -2.99 10.36 -8.05
C PRO A 65 -3.92 9.72 -7.03
N GLY A 66 -5.01 9.09 -7.49
CA GLY A 66 -5.98 8.44 -6.60
C GLY A 66 -5.43 7.24 -5.82
N VAL A 67 -4.32 6.64 -6.27
CA VAL A 67 -3.62 5.60 -5.51
C VAL A 67 -2.91 6.23 -4.32
N TRP A 68 -2.18 7.31 -4.55
CA TRP A 68 -1.48 8.02 -3.47
C TRP A 68 -2.43 8.65 -2.45
N ASP A 69 -3.52 9.27 -2.91
CA ASP A 69 -4.55 9.80 -2.02
C ASP A 69 -5.07 8.70 -1.09
N ARG A 70 -5.38 7.53 -1.66
CA ARG A 70 -5.87 6.40 -0.88
C ARG A 70 -4.82 5.83 0.07
N LEU A 71 -3.57 5.67 -0.37
CA LEU A 71 -2.50 5.17 0.49
C LEU A 71 -2.26 6.08 1.70
N LEU A 72 -2.31 7.39 1.51
CA LEU A 72 -2.15 8.38 2.59
C LEU A 72 -3.27 8.27 3.64
N GLU A 73 -4.50 7.98 3.23
CA GLU A 73 -5.63 7.72 4.15
C GLU A 73 -5.44 6.40 4.94
N MET A 74 -4.87 5.38 4.30
CA MET A 74 -4.73 4.04 4.88
C MET A 74 -3.57 3.92 5.87
N VAL A 75 -2.78 4.97 6.08
CA VAL A 75 -1.67 5.00 7.03
C VAL A 75 -2.13 4.65 8.46
N THR A 76 -3.39 4.94 8.80
CA THR A 76 -4.02 4.61 10.09
C THR A 76 -5.01 3.45 10.00
N ASP A 77 -4.88 2.54 9.02
CA ASP A 77 -5.74 1.35 8.92
C ASP A 77 -5.74 0.55 10.23
N PRO A 78 -6.88 0.01 10.70
CA PRO A 78 -6.92 -0.74 11.96
C PRO A 78 -6.02 -1.98 11.96
N ASP A 79 -5.78 -2.60 10.79
CA ASP A 79 -4.96 -3.80 10.69
C ASP A 79 -3.46 -3.49 10.54
N LEU A 80 -2.64 -4.12 11.39
CA LEU A 80 -1.19 -3.93 11.41
C LEU A 80 -0.52 -4.31 10.07
N LYS A 81 -0.96 -5.40 9.43
CA LYS A 81 -0.32 -5.87 8.19
C LYS A 81 -0.67 -4.96 7.02
N VAL A 82 -1.87 -4.37 7.02
CA VAL A 82 -2.23 -3.32 6.06
C VAL A 82 -1.34 -2.10 6.27
N ARG A 83 -1.24 -1.55 7.49
CA ARG A 83 -0.37 -0.39 7.78
C ARG A 83 1.09 -0.63 7.40
N ALA A 84 1.63 -1.81 7.69
CA ALA A 84 2.99 -2.18 7.30
C ALA A 84 3.19 -2.22 5.78
N THR A 85 2.18 -2.67 5.04
CA THR A 85 2.22 -2.71 3.57
C THR A 85 2.12 -1.30 2.98
N VAL A 86 1.23 -0.45 3.52
CA VAL A 86 1.12 0.98 3.16
C VAL A 86 2.44 1.69 3.40
N LEU A 87 3.07 1.52 4.58
CA LEU A 87 4.36 2.15 4.88
C LEU A 87 5.45 1.73 3.89
N HIS A 88 5.49 0.44 3.53
CA HIS A 88 6.41 -0.04 2.49
C HIS A 88 6.16 0.69 1.17
N THR A 89 4.90 0.75 0.72
CA THR A 89 4.54 1.43 -0.53
C THR A 89 4.88 2.93 -0.52
N LEU A 90 4.71 3.61 0.62
CA LEU A 90 5.05 5.01 0.76
C LEU A 90 6.57 5.27 0.72
N GLY A 91 7.37 4.33 1.22
CA GLY A 91 8.83 4.38 1.14
C GLY A 91 9.43 3.81 -0.14
N ASP A 92 8.60 3.29 -1.06
CA ASP A 92 9.00 2.60 -2.28
C ASP A 92 8.50 3.36 -3.53
N GLY A 93 9.18 4.46 -3.87
CA GLY A 93 8.95 5.17 -5.14
C GLY A 93 7.81 6.19 -5.12
N SER A 94 7.55 6.83 -3.99
CA SER A 94 6.62 7.96 -3.92
C SER A 94 7.02 9.13 -4.85
N PRO A 95 6.06 9.82 -5.50
CA PRO A 95 6.36 10.93 -6.38
C PRO A 95 6.94 12.12 -5.61
N ARG A 96 7.99 12.75 -6.14
CA ARG A 96 8.64 13.92 -5.51
C ARG A 96 7.65 15.04 -5.19
N ALA A 97 6.62 15.23 -6.03
CA ALA A 97 5.60 16.26 -5.81
C ALA A 97 4.76 16.04 -4.54
N ARG A 98 4.68 14.81 -4.03
CA ARG A 98 3.93 14.42 -2.83
C ARG A 98 4.81 14.09 -1.63
N GLU A 99 6.13 14.28 -1.75
CA GLU A 99 7.10 13.92 -0.70
C GLU A 99 6.72 14.52 0.67
N ALA A 100 6.31 15.78 0.69
CA ALA A 100 5.89 16.44 1.93
C ALA A 100 4.65 15.79 2.56
N GLU A 101 3.65 15.39 1.76
CA GLU A 101 2.45 14.69 2.23
C GLU A 101 2.81 13.31 2.80
N VAL A 102 3.68 12.60 2.10
CA VAL A 102 4.15 11.26 2.50
C VAL A 102 4.91 11.32 3.81
N VAL A 103 5.84 12.27 3.96
CA VAL A 103 6.59 12.48 5.21
C VAL A 103 5.63 12.84 6.34
N ALA A 104 4.71 13.78 6.13
CA ALA A 104 3.72 14.17 7.14
C ALA A 104 2.84 12.99 7.57
N ALA A 105 2.45 12.12 6.63
CA ALA A 105 1.67 10.93 6.95
C ALA A 105 2.49 9.92 7.79
N ILE A 106 3.75 9.70 7.46
CA ILE A 106 4.65 8.82 8.22
C ILE A 106 4.94 9.39 9.63
N GLU A 107 5.02 10.71 9.77
CA GLU A 107 5.16 11.36 11.08
C GLU A 107 3.94 11.16 11.98
N LYS A 108 2.72 11.11 11.43
CA LYS A 108 1.50 10.81 12.21
C LYS A 108 1.56 9.45 12.92
N ILE A 109 2.26 8.48 12.33
CA ILE A 109 2.41 7.12 12.88
C ILE A 109 3.75 6.91 13.60
N TYR A 110 4.43 7.99 13.99
CA TYR A 110 5.69 7.94 14.74
C TYR A 110 5.60 7.14 16.06
N HIS A 111 4.43 7.18 16.69
CA HIS A 111 4.13 6.51 17.96
C HIS A 111 3.40 5.16 17.78
N GLU A 112 3.58 4.49 16.64
CA GLU A 112 2.93 3.20 16.36
C GLU A 112 2.97 2.21 17.56
N PRO A 113 1.83 1.62 17.94
CA PRO A 113 1.80 0.61 19.01
C PRO A 113 2.67 -0.60 18.71
N ASP A 114 2.71 -1.07 17.46
CA ASP A 114 3.54 -2.22 17.09
C ASP A 114 5.03 -1.85 17.08
N LEU A 115 5.82 -2.63 17.84
CA LEU A 115 7.26 -2.39 18.01
C LEU A 115 8.04 -2.45 16.70
N LYS A 116 7.72 -3.39 15.81
CA LYS A 116 8.45 -3.59 14.56
C LYS A 116 8.11 -2.49 13.57
N LEU A 117 6.83 -2.17 13.42
CA LEU A 117 6.37 -1.10 12.54
C LEU A 117 6.89 0.26 13.01
N ARG A 118 6.81 0.55 14.32
CA ARG A 118 7.37 1.79 14.90
C ARG A 118 8.87 1.92 14.65
N ARG A 119 9.63 0.84 14.77
CA ARG A 119 11.07 0.85 14.44
C ARG A 119 11.28 1.21 12.96
N HIS A 120 10.49 0.60 12.08
CA HIS A 120 10.58 0.86 10.64
C HIS A 120 10.24 2.32 10.30
N VAL A 121 9.14 2.86 10.82
CA VAL A 121 8.76 4.28 10.68
C VAL A 121 9.90 5.21 11.08
N ARG A 122 10.50 4.98 12.25
CA ARG A 122 11.61 5.80 12.76
C ARG A 122 12.86 5.69 11.90
N GLN A 123 13.17 4.49 11.41
CA GLN A 123 14.31 4.28 10.50
C GLN A 123 14.11 5.03 9.19
N LEU A 124 12.90 4.99 8.63
CA LEU A 124 12.56 5.69 7.39
C LEU A 124 12.71 7.21 7.56
N LEU A 125 12.11 7.79 8.61
CA LEU A 125 12.24 9.22 8.92
C LEU A 125 13.68 9.64 9.23
N ALA A 126 14.45 8.80 9.93
CA ALA A 126 15.87 9.06 10.19
C ALA A 126 16.72 8.98 8.92
N SER A 127 16.36 8.12 7.96
CA SER A 127 16.99 8.08 6.64
C SER A 127 16.68 9.35 5.85
N TYR A 128 15.40 9.74 5.79
CA TYR A 128 14.94 10.96 5.14
C TYR A 128 15.64 12.21 5.69
N ARG A 129 15.73 12.37 7.03
CA ARG A 129 16.42 13.51 7.65
C ARG A 129 17.91 13.59 7.33
N ARG A 130 18.56 12.45 7.04
CA ARG A 130 19.99 12.42 6.70
C ARG A 130 20.25 12.62 5.21
N GLN A 131 19.38 12.09 4.35
CA GLN A 131 19.63 11.98 2.91
C GLN A 131 18.74 12.90 2.06
N GLY A 132 17.64 13.42 2.63
CA GLY A 132 16.64 14.20 1.90
C GLY A 132 15.82 13.39 0.90
N ASN A 133 15.78 12.06 1.04
CA ASN A 133 15.02 11.17 0.16
C ASN A 133 14.24 10.14 0.99
N ILE A 134 12.95 10.02 0.73
CA ILE A 134 12.05 9.09 1.42
C ILE A 134 11.99 7.71 0.73
N ASN A 135 12.37 7.65 -0.55
CA ASN A 135 12.39 6.44 -1.35
C ASN A 135 13.70 5.67 -1.11
N VAL A 136 13.73 4.87 -0.04
CA VAL A 136 14.94 4.19 0.45
C VAL A 136 14.73 2.70 0.70
N LEU A 137 13.58 2.17 0.26
CA LEU A 137 13.24 0.75 0.31
C LEU A 137 13.60 0.03 -1.00
#